data_AF-A0A2A6BT78-F1
#
_entry.id   AF-A0A2A6BT78-F1
#
_cell.length_a   1.000
_cell.length_b   1.000
_cell.length_c   1.000
_cell.angle_alpha   90.00
_cell.angle_beta   90.00
_cell.angle_gamma   90.00
#
_symmetry.space_group_name_H-M   'P 1'
#
loop_
_entity.id
_entity.type
_entity.pdbx_description
1 polymer ?
#
loop_
_entity_poly.entity_id
_entity_poly.type
_entity_poly.pdbx_seq_one_letter_code
_entity_poly.pdbx_strand_id
1 'polypeptide(L)'
;MEHRATGKSSLVLRFVKGQLHEYQESTIGVAFLTQTFEIWDRAGQERYHSLAPTLAHRGAQAAIVVYDITNQLFGLLLGEAQRARAKRLAM
;
A
#
# COMPACT_ATOMS: atom_id res chain seq x y z
N MET A 1 -13.24 11.03 7.18
CA MET A 1 -11.77 11.02 6.99
C MET A 1 -11.53 10.72 5.52
N GLU A 2 -10.98 11.67 4.75
CA GLU A 2 -10.55 11.35 3.38
C GLU A 2 -9.36 10.40 3.44
N HIS A 3 -9.46 9.25 2.78
CA HIS A 3 -8.36 8.29 2.69
C HIS A 3 -7.28 8.87 1.76
N ARG A 4 -6.23 9.47 2.33
CA ARG A 4 -5.04 9.88 1.56
C ARG A 4 -4.37 8.68 0.92
N ALA A 5 -4.05 8.80 -0.37
CA ALA A 5 -3.33 7.77 -1.12
C ALA A 5 -1.85 7.70 -0.66
N THR A 6 -1.28 6.49 -0.62
CA THR A 6 0.11 6.25 -0.19
C THR A 6 1.14 6.18 -1.33
N GLY A 7 0.71 6.35 -2.59
CA GLY A 7 1.63 6.38 -3.75
C GLY A 7 2.00 5.03 -4.37
N LYS A 8 1.32 3.92 -4.03
CA LYS A 8 1.56 2.57 -4.61
C LYS A 8 1.61 2.58 -6.14
N SER A 9 0.56 3.06 -6.78
CA SER A 9 0.41 3.08 -8.24
C SER A 9 1.45 3.99 -8.91
N SER A 10 1.77 5.13 -8.29
CA SER A 10 2.80 6.04 -8.77
C SER A 10 4.19 5.40 -8.75
N LEU A 11 4.52 4.64 -7.69
CA LEU A 11 5.78 3.89 -7.63
C LEU A 11 5.86 2.81 -8.70
N VAL A 12 4.78 2.05 -8.89
CA VAL A 12 4.71 1.00 -9.90
C VAL A 12 4.84 1.58 -11.32
N LEU A 13 4.14 2.68 -11.63
CA LEU A 13 4.24 3.34 -12.93
C LEU A 13 5.63 3.96 -13.16
N ARG A 14 6.26 4.51 -12.12
CA ARG A 14 7.62 5.03 -12.25
C ARG A 14 8.63 3.93 -12.53
N PHE A 15 8.49 2.78 -11.88
CA PHE A 15 9.34 1.62 -12.14
C PHE A 15 9.11 1.03 -13.55
N VAL A 16 7.85 0.84 -13.95
CA VAL A 16 7.52 0.14 -15.21
C VAL A 16 7.66 1.04 -16.43
N LYS A 17 7.23 2.30 -16.33
CA LYS A 17 7.13 3.21 -17.48
C LYS A 17 8.07 4.41 -17.41
N GLY A 18 8.81 4.57 -16.31
CA GLY A 18 9.60 5.79 -16.08
C GLY A 18 8.73 7.05 -15.89
N GLN A 19 7.43 6.91 -15.65
CA GLN A 19 6.49 8.04 -15.57
C GLN A 19 6.12 8.38 -14.13
N LEU A 20 6.00 9.68 -13.85
CA LEU A 20 5.47 10.18 -12.59
C LEU A 20 4.47 11.29 -12.92
N HIS A 21 3.21 11.07 -12.55
CA HIS A 21 2.15 12.05 -12.71
C HIS A 21 1.91 12.73 -11.37
N GLU A 22 1.73 14.05 -11.39
CA GLU A 22 1.32 14.83 -10.21
C GLU A 22 -0.06 14.36 -9.71
N TYR A 23 -0.95 14.05 -10.65
CA TYR A 23 -2.27 13.49 -10.38
C TYR A 23 -2.32 12.06 -10.89
N GLN A 24 -2.35 11.11 -9.96
CA GLN A 24 -2.53 9.70 -10.27
C GLN A 24 -3.93 9.27 -9.84
N GLU A 25 -4.70 8.73 -10.79
CA GLU A 25 -6.02 8.17 -10.49
C GLU A 25 -5.91 6.97 -9.54
N SER A 26 -6.93 6.81 -8.71
CA SER A 26 -6.99 5.68 -7.78
C SER A 26 -7.17 4.38 -8.54
N THR A 27 -6.31 3.39 -8.27
CA THR A 27 -6.52 2.02 -8.77
C THR A 27 -7.86 1.50 -8.27
N ILE A 28 -8.68 1.01 -9.19
CA ILE A 28 -9.94 0.32 -8.91
C ILE A 28 -9.67 -1.19 -8.98
N GLY A 29 -9.89 -1.90 -7.88
CA GLY A 29 -9.58 -3.33 -7.80
C GLY A 29 -8.08 -3.60 -7.90
N VAL A 30 -7.59 -4.02 -9.06
CA VAL A 30 -6.18 -4.37 -9.33
C VAL A 30 -5.76 -3.92 -10.73
N ALA A 31 -4.57 -3.36 -10.84
CA ALA A 31 -3.85 -3.14 -12.09
C ALA A 31 -2.72 -4.18 -12.23
N PHE A 32 -2.60 -4.76 -13.41
CA PHE A 32 -1.55 -5.72 -13.76
C PHE A 32 -0.53 -5.04 -14.68
N LEU A 33 0.74 -5.09 -14.30
CA LEU A 33 1.85 -4.55 -15.09
C LEU A 33 2.99 -5.56 -15.15
N THR A 34 3.68 -5.62 -16.31
CA THR A 34 4.79 -6.55 -16.52
C THR A 34 6.06 -5.77 -16.86
N GLN A 35 7.16 -6.12 -16.19
CA GLN A 35 8.54 -5.79 -16.55
C GLN A 35 9.37 -7.06 -16.40
N THR A 36 10.56 -6.98 -15.79
CA THR A 36 11.32 -8.15 -15.34
C THR A 36 10.54 -9.04 -14.36
N PHE A 37 9.48 -8.50 -13.73
CA PHE A 37 8.56 -9.20 -12.84
C PHE A 37 7.11 -8.89 -13.20
N GLU A 38 6.20 -9.78 -12.79
CA GLU A 38 4.76 -9.52 -12.80
C GLU A 38 4.35 -8.75 -11.54
N ILE A 39 3.79 -7.56 -11.74
CA ILE A 39 3.40 -6.66 -10.66
C ILE A 39 1.88 -6.52 -10.63
N TRP A 40 1.33 -6.80 -9.46
CA TRP A 40 -0.11 -6.71 -9.17
C TRP A 40 -0.35 -5.51 -8.24
N ASP A 41 -0.57 -4.32 -8.80
CA ASP A 41 -0.89 -3.11 -8.02
C ASP A 41 -2.35 -3.15 -7.56
N ARG A 42 -2.60 -3.13 -6.25
CA ARG A 42 -3.96 -3.21 -5.70
C ARG A 42 -4.45 -1.87 -5.18
N ALA A 43 -5.75 -1.65 -5.34
CA ALA A 43 -6.47 -0.57 -4.71
C ALA A 43 -6.24 -0.56 -3.19
N GLY A 44 -5.76 0.58 -2.67
CA GLY A 44 -5.52 0.76 -1.23
C GLY A 44 -6.72 1.32 -0.46
N GLN A 45 -7.84 1.59 -1.11
CA GLN A 45 -9.03 2.12 -0.45
C GLN A 45 -9.94 0.98 0.01
N GLU A 46 -10.47 1.09 1.22
CA GLU A 46 -11.32 0.07 1.85
C GLU A 46 -12.59 -0.23 1.04
N ARG A 47 -13.12 0.77 0.32
CA ARG A 47 -14.28 0.60 -0.57
C ARG A 47 -14.06 -0.43 -1.70
N TYR A 48 -12.82 -0.77 -2.01
CA TYR A 48 -12.45 -1.78 -3.00
C TYR A 48 -11.95 -3.08 -2.36
N HIS A 49 -12.03 -3.20 -1.03
CA HIS A 49 -11.56 -4.37 -0.28
C HIS A 49 -12.24 -5.66 -0.74
N SER A 50 -13.52 -5.63 -1.11
CA SER A 50 -14.23 -6.81 -1.64
C SER A 50 -13.67 -7.33 -2.98
N LEU A 51 -12.96 -6.49 -3.73
CA LEU A 51 -12.30 -6.86 -4.98
C LEU A 51 -10.90 -7.45 -4.74
N ALA A 52 -10.32 -7.25 -3.55
CA ALA A 52 -8.97 -7.73 -3.27
C ALA A 52 -8.90 -9.27 -3.14
N PRO A 53 -9.78 -10.00 -2.43
CA PRO A 53 -9.69 -11.45 -2.29
C PRO A 53 -9.86 -12.23 -3.60
N THR A 54 -10.69 -11.75 -4.53
CA THR A 54 -10.94 -12.43 -5.81
C THR A 54 -9.77 -12.29 -6.79
N LEU A 55 -8.92 -11.28 -6.60
CA LEU A 55 -7.79 -10.95 -7.49
C LEU A 55 -6.43 -11.38 -6.89
N ALA A 56 -6.42 -12.19 -5.83
CA ALA A 56 -5.27 -12.31 -4.95
C ALA A 56 -4.72 -13.73 -4.73
N HIS A 57 -3.40 -13.85 -4.97
CA HIS A 57 -2.42 -14.68 -4.25
C HIS A 57 -2.13 -16.14 -4.66
N ARG A 58 -2.54 -16.64 -5.82
CA ARG A 58 -1.97 -17.93 -6.29
C ARG A 58 -0.62 -17.70 -7.00
N GLY A 59 0.48 -17.64 -6.23
CA GLY A 59 1.85 -17.73 -6.77
C GLY A 59 2.77 -16.50 -6.62
N ALA A 60 2.37 -15.46 -5.88
CA ALA A 60 3.22 -14.27 -5.68
C ALA A 60 4.48 -14.62 -4.86
N GLN A 61 5.66 -14.21 -5.34
CA GLN A 61 6.97 -14.50 -4.72
C GLN A 61 7.38 -13.46 -3.68
N ALA A 62 6.83 -12.24 -3.77
CA ALA A 62 7.14 -11.13 -2.87
C ALA A 62 5.93 -10.19 -2.74
N ALA A 63 5.94 -9.36 -1.69
CA ALA A 63 4.95 -8.31 -1.45
C ALA A 63 5.65 -7.00 -1.08
N ILE A 64 5.12 -5.88 -1.57
CA ILE A 64 5.60 -4.53 -1.27
C ILE A 64 4.50 -3.79 -0.51
N VAL A 65 4.85 -3.25 0.66
CA VAL A 65 3.94 -2.45 1.49
C VAL A 65 4.39 -0.99 1.43
N VAL A 66 3.49 -0.10 1.05
CA VAL A 66 3.78 1.33 0.87
C VAL A 66 2.90 2.16 1.80
N TYR A 67 3.53 3.04 2.56
CA TYR A 67 2.90 4.00 3.44
C TYR A 67 3.49 5.40 3.23
N ASP A 68 2.72 6.43 3.57
CA ASP A 68 3.15 7.83 3.50
C ASP A 68 3.71 8.26 4.85
N ILE A 69 4.99 8.62 4.89
CA ILE A 69 5.67 9.07 6.12
C ILE A 69 5.13 10.41 6.65
N THR A 70 4.49 11.21 5.80
CA THR A 70 3.87 12.48 6.20
C THR A 70 2.50 12.26 6.84
N ASN A 71 1.95 11.04 6.77
CA ASN A 71 0.75 10.66 7.49
C ASN A 71 1.08 10.37 8.97
N GLN A 72 1.02 11.44 9.77
CA GLN A 72 1.35 11.43 11.19
C GLN A 72 0.48 10.47 12.03
N LEU A 73 -0.71 10.11 11.56
CA LEU A 73 -1.59 9.17 12.28
C LEU A 73 -0.95 7.78 12.43
N PHE A 74 -0.23 7.33 11.39
CA PHE A 74 0.49 6.05 11.44
C PHE A 74 1.68 6.11 12.41
N GLY A 75 2.44 7.22 12.40
CA GLY A 75 3.54 7.42 13.34
C GLY A 75 3.10 7.46 14.80
N LEU A 76 1.95 8.08 15.08
CA LEU A 76 1.36 8.13 16.42
C LEU A 76 0.97 6.74 16.91
N LEU A 77 0.27 5.97 16.07
CA LEU A 77 -0.19 4.61 16.37
C LEU A 77 0.99 3.65 16.61
N LEU A 78 2.05 3.74 15.80
CA LEU A 78 3.24 2.94 16.04
C LEU A 78 3.89 3.34 17.37
N GLY A 79 4.00 4.63 17.68
CA GLY A 79 4.51 5.10 18.96
C GLY A 79 3.71 4.58 20.16
N GLU A 80 2.38 4.58 20.08
CA GLU A 80 1.51 4.01 21.11
C GLU A 80 1.65 2.49 21.22
N ALA A 81 1.69 1.77 20.11
CA ALA A 81 1.87 0.32 20.09
C ALA A 81 3.23 -0.10 20.69
N GLN A 82 4.31 0.63 20.38
CA GLN A 82 5.63 0.39 20.98
C GLN A 82 5.62 0.66 22.48
N ARG A 83 4.97 1.75 22.93
CA ARG A 83 4.81 2.07 24.36
C ARG A 83 3.98 1.02 25.11
N ALA A 84 2.89 0.53 24.52
CA ALA A 84 2.04 -0.49 25.11
C ALA A 84 2.78 -1.84 25.22
N ARG A 85 3.57 -2.21 24.22
CA ARG A 85 4.41 -3.43 24.23
C ARG A 85 5.52 -3.33 25.29
N ALA A 86 6.17 -2.18 25.42
CA ALA A 86 7.19 -1.95 26.45
C ALA A 86 6.62 -2.07 27.87
N LYS A 87 5.42 -1.51 28.12
CA LYS A 87 4.72 -1.65 29.41
C LYS A 87 4.32 -3.10 29.73
N ARG A 88 3.97 -3.88 28.72
CA ARG A 88 3.56 -5.29 28.89
C ARG A 88 4.74 -6.26 29.11
N LEU A 89 5.95 -5.87 28.72
CA LEU A 89 7.18 -6.63 28.96
C LEU A 89 7.85 -6.28 30.31
N ALA A 90 7.44 -5.18 30.93
CA ALA A 90 7.93 -4.71 32.22
C ALA A 90 7.05 -5.17 33.41
N MET A 91 6.08 -6.06 33.16
CA MET A 91 5.22 -6.73 34.14
C MET A 91 5.36 -8.24 33.94
#